data_AF-A0A5E4L5L3-F1
#
_entry.id   AF-A0A5E4L5L3-F1
#
_cell.length_a   1.000
_cell.length_b   1.000
_cell.length_c   1.000
_cell.angle_alpha   90.00
_cell.angle_beta   90.00
_cell.angle_gamma   90.00
#
_symmetry.space_group_name_H-M   'P 1'
#
loop_
_entity.id
_entity.type
_entity.pdbx_description
1 polymer ?
#
loop_
_entity_poly.entity_id
_entity_poly.type
_entity_poly.pdbx_seq_one_letter_code
_entity_poly.pdbx_strand_id
1 'polypeptide(L)'
;MSERLKKPSPTEHLVDEFLQKAKEFQTNVELIKVLKSRTYKIAEANVLIRAASEGNRRYFFGLNYITAEEMANLDNPFIAFICGSLDRTIIIPALILFKNLQQISHDRNGEYKINIDKDLNIVLSGRNNRLDCGRYINAWESLLTSTNLKDEKNTIEVSLHSILQGRLLEIGAIRGFQTYCPDKTKKFNGIRLSDISTLETCPDLQFSDYDVLRYIDVIWFREKGRNFIPESAFEIELNTGTWSGVGRLASLIDYSNVKLYIISNDSRKYRQVMNSFPEYNHRYKNIPFDLIGELYSSELQLKELRHDIGL
;
A
#
# COMPACT_ATOMS: atom_id res chain seq x y z
N MET A 1 24.70 -11.77 28.19
CA MET A 1 23.26 -11.86 28.51
C MET A 1 22.62 -12.63 27.36
N SER A 2 22.31 -13.91 27.58
CA SER A 2 21.80 -14.81 26.53
C SER A 2 20.42 -14.32 26.07
N GLU A 3 20.31 -13.97 24.78
CA GLU A 3 19.02 -13.84 24.10
C GLU A 3 18.31 -15.18 24.21
N ARG A 4 17.27 -15.26 25.06
CA ARG A 4 16.36 -16.40 25.05
C ARG A 4 15.65 -16.38 23.69
N LEU A 5 16.02 -17.32 22.82
CA LEU A 5 15.26 -17.65 21.62
C LEU A 5 13.81 -17.91 22.04
N LYS A 6 12.93 -16.96 21.73
CA LYS A 6 11.50 -17.04 22.04
C LYS A 6 10.95 -18.21 21.20
N LYS A 7 10.35 -19.22 21.86
CA LYS A 7 9.72 -20.33 21.12
C LYS A 7 8.67 -19.77 20.16
N PRO A 8 8.59 -20.25 18.91
CA PRO A 8 7.60 -19.78 17.96
C PRO A 8 6.19 -20.04 18.52
N SER A 9 5.28 -19.10 18.29
CA SER A 9 3.87 -19.30 18.55
C SER A 9 3.30 -20.39 17.61
N PRO A 10 2.20 -21.06 17.98
CA PRO A 10 1.60 -22.08 17.12
C PRO A 10 1.22 -21.56 15.73
N THR A 11 0.85 -20.28 15.61
CA THR A 11 0.56 -19.64 14.31
C THR A 11 1.84 -19.39 13.51
N GLU A 12 2.96 -19.05 14.14
CA GLU A 12 4.26 -18.95 13.45
C GLU A 12 4.70 -20.31 12.90
N HIS A 13 4.49 -21.39 13.66
CA HIS A 13 4.74 -22.74 13.16
C HIS A 13 3.92 -23.08 11.90
N LEU A 14 2.62 -22.75 11.89
CA LEU A 14 1.76 -22.96 10.71
C LEU A 14 2.24 -22.16 9.49
N VAL A 15 2.71 -20.92 9.70
CA VAL A 15 3.29 -20.10 8.61
C VAL A 15 4.58 -20.74 8.09
N ASP A 16 5.45 -21.22 8.97
CA ASP A 16 6.70 -21.89 8.57
C ASP A 16 6.41 -23.18 7.79
N GLU A 17 5.46 -24.01 8.24
CA GLU A 17 5.02 -25.21 7.53
C GLU A 17 4.45 -24.86 6.15
N PHE A 18 3.65 -23.80 6.05
CA PHE A 18 3.10 -23.33 4.76
C PHE A 18 4.22 -22.95 3.79
N LEU A 19 5.23 -22.22 4.27
CA LEU A 19 6.39 -21.81 3.46
C LEU A 19 7.26 -22.99 3.06
N GLN A 20 7.40 -24.01 3.93
CA GLN A 20 8.09 -25.26 3.58
C GLN A 20 7.35 -26.00 2.46
N LYS A 21 6.04 -26.19 2.61
CA LYS A 21 5.19 -26.81 1.58
C LYS A 21 5.23 -26.04 0.27
N ALA A 22 5.22 -24.70 0.30
CA ALA A 22 5.35 -23.87 -0.89
C ALA A 22 6.66 -24.14 -1.67
N LYS A 23 7.77 -24.40 -0.96
CA LYS A 23 9.07 -24.73 -1.58
C LYS A 23 9.09 -26.11 -2.24
N GLU A 24 8.26 -27.06 -1.80
CA GLU A 24 8.15 -28.39 -2.42
C GLU A 24 7.67 -28.32 -3.87
N PHE A 25 6.93 -27.26 -4.23
CA PHE A 25 6.51 -27.00 -5.61
C PHE A 25 7.66 -26.52 -6.52
N GLN A 26 8.92 -26.57 -6.07
CA GLN A 26 10.11 -26.04 -6.78
C GLN A 26 9.97 -24.56 -7.15
N THR A 27 9.26 -23.81 -6.32
CA THR A 27 9.03 -22.37 -6.53
C THR A 27 9.96 -21.54 -5.65
N ASN A 28 10.43 -20.41 -6.17
CA ASN A 28 11.11 -19.43 -5.33
C ASN A 28 10.10 -18.82 -4.35
N VAL A 29 10.44 -18.89 -3.07
CA VAL A 29 9.68 -18.27 -1.98
C VAL A 29 10.52 -17.13 -1.42
N GLU A 30 10.12 -15.90 -1.70
CA GLU A 30 10.83 -14.69 -1.26
C GLU A 30 9.93 -13.88 -0.34
N LEU A 31 10.43 -13.50 0.84
CA LEU A 31 9.71 -12.57 1.71
C LEU A 31 9.75 -11.18 1.08
N ILE A 32 8.58 -10.65 0.75
CA ILE A 32 8.40 -9.29 0.29
C ILE A 32 7.92 -8.45 1.48
N LYS A 33 8.74 -7.49 1.89
CA LYS A 33 8.26 -6.42 2.77
C LYS A 33 7.68 -5.30 1.93
N VAL A 34 6.37 -5.33 1.69
CA VAL A 34 5.63 -4.13 1.27
C VAL A 34 5.14 -3.48 2.55
N LEU A 35 5.81 -2.40 2.96
CA LEU A 35 5.46 -1.65 4.17
C LEU A 35 5.40 -2.58 5.41
N LYS A 36 4.25 -2.64 6.09
CA LYS A 36 4.04 -3.47 7.29
C LYS A 36 3.56 -4.89 6.96
N SER A 37 3.19 -5.20 5.71
CA SER A 37 2.64 -6.52 5.35
C SER A 37 3.74 -7.59 5.21
N ARG A 38 3.51 -8.76 5.81
CA ARG A 38 4.33 -9.97 5.58
C ARG A 38 3.77 -10.72 4.38
N THR A 39 4.11 -10.25 3.19
CA THR A 39 3.69 -10.83 1.91
C THR A 39 4.85 -11.64 1.33
N TYR A 40 4.56 -12.72 0.62
CA TYR A 40 5.58 -13.60 0.06
C TYR A 40 5.37 -13.74 -1.45
N LYS A 41 6.44 -13.63 -2.23
CA LYS A 41 6.43 -14.07 -3.62
C LYS A 41 6.44 -15.60 -3.59
N ILE A 42 5.41 -16.23 -4.10
CA ILE A 42 5.32 -17.69 -4.24
C ILE A 42 4.92 -17.97 -5.67
N ALA A 43 5.86 -18.49 -6.46
CA ALA A 43 5.70 -18.65 -7.90
C ALA A 43 5.26 -17.32 -8.57
N GLU A 44 4.10 -17.33 -9.22
CA GLU A 44 3.56 -16.17 -9.93
C GLU A 44 2.73 -15.24 -9.01
N ALA A 45 2.45 -15.64 -7.77
CA ALA A 45 1.56 -14.94 -6.86
C ALA A 45 2.30 -14.14 -5.78
N ASN A 46 1.67 -13.04 -5.34
CA ASN A 46 2.05 -12.32 -4.13
C ASN A 46 1.06 -12.71 -3.01
N VAL A 47 1.53 -13.44 -2.00
CA VAL A 47 0.68 -14.14 -1.02
C VAL A 47 0.81 -13.52 0.37
N LEU A 48 -0.28 -12.98 0.88
CA LEU A 48 -0.40 -12.60 2.28
C LEU A 48 -0.79 -13.83 3.11
N ILE A 49 0.08 -14.27 4.02
CA ILE A 49 -0.20 -15.44 4.86
C ILE A 49 -0.78 -14.98 6.20
N ARG A 50 -1.86 -15.64 6.62
CA ARG A 50 -2.53 -15.45 7.91
C ARG A 50 -2.82 -16.83 8.51
N ALA A 51 -2.41 -17.02 9.75
CA ALA A 51 -2.61 -18.28 10.47
C ALA A 51 -3.41 -18.03 11.74
N ALA A 52 -4.35 -18.92 12.02
CA ALA A 52 -5.07 -18.99 13.28
C ALA A 52 -4.95 -20.42 13.80
N SER A 53 -4.59 -20.56 15.08
CA SER A 53 -4.63 -21.85 15.75
C SER A 53 -6.06 -22.36 15.86
N GLU A 54 -6.22 -23.66 16.09
CA GLU A 54 -7.54 -24.26 16.29
C GLU A 54 -8.26 -23.61 17.48
N GLY A 55 -9.40 -23.00 17.18
CA GLY A 55 -10.29 -22.34 18.14
C GLY A 55 -11.71 -22.89 18.06
N ASN A 56 -12.57 -22.51 19.01
CA ASN A 56 -13.96 -22.99 19.04
C ASN A 56 -14.73 -22.61 17.77
N ARG A 57 -15.22 -23.62 17.02
CA ARG A 57 -16.18 -23.57 15.89
C ARG A 57 -15.88 -22.63 14.70
N ARG A 58 -15.00 -21.63 14.82
CA ARG A 58 -14.66 -20.63 13.79
C ARG A 58 -13.21 -20.17 13.92
N TYR A 59 -12.67 -19.67 12.82
CA TYR A 59 -11.35 -19.04 12.75
C TYR A 59 -11.52 -17.54 12.54
N PHE A 60 -10.66 -16.76 13.20
CA PHE A 60 -10.68 -15.31 13.15
C PHE A 60 -9.35 -14.78 12.63
N PHE A 61 -9.43 -13.84 11.69
CA PHE A 61 -8.27 -13.15 11.15
C PHE A 61 -8.54 -11.65 11.08
N GLY A 62 -7.57 -10.88 11.56
CA GLY A 62 -7.51 -9.43 11.34
C GLY A 62 -6.88 -9.12 9.99
N LEU A 63 -7.53 -8.25 9.22
CA LEU A 63 -6.96 -7.65 8.02
C LEU A 63 -7.10 -6.13 8.14
N ASN A 64 -5.98 -5.45 8.42
CA ASN A 64 -5.94 -4.00 8.44
C ASN A 64 -6.20 -3.43 7.03
N TYR A 65 -6.97 -2.34 6.93
CA TYR A 65 -7.32 -1.72 5.66
C TYR A 65 -6.10 -1.28 4.83
N ILE A 66 -5.00 -0.82 5.45
CA ILE A 66 -3.76 -0.47 4.74
C ILE A 66 -3.23 -1.72 4.05
N THR A 67 -3.22 -2.85 4.76
CA THR A 67 -2.74 -4.13 4.21
C THR A 67 -3.62 -4.59 3.05
N ALA A 68 -4.94 -4.44 3.18
CA ALA A 68 -5.87 -4.79 2.11
C ALA A 68 -5.65 -3.93 0.85
N GLU A 69 -5.48 -2.63 1.03
CA GLU A 69 -5.16 -1.70 -0.05
C GLU A 69 -3.82 -2.03 -0.72
N GLU A 70 -2.77 -2.23 0.07
CA GLU A 70 -1.45 -2.62 -0.44
C GLU A 70 -1.55 -3.87 -1.30
N MET A 71 -2.22 -4.91 -0.79
CA MET A 71 -2.44 -6.16 -1.52
C MET A 71 -3.27 -5.95 -2.79
N ALA A 72 -4.23 -5.02 -2.82
CA ALA A 72 -5.06 -4.76 -3.99
C ALA A 72 -4.27 -4.13 -5.15
N ASN A 73 -3.14 -3.50 -4.85
CA ASN A 73 -2.24 -2.85 -5.81
C ASN A 73 -1.05 -3.72 -6.22
N LEU A 74 -0.89 -4.91 -5.62
CA LEU A 74 0.09 -5.89 -6.06
C LEU A 74 -0.44 -6.71 -7.23
N ASP A 75 0.49 -7.14 -8.08
CA ASP A 75 0.19 -8.07 -9.15
C ASP A 75 -0.14 -9.46 -8.63
N ASN A 76 -1.13 -10.11 -9.26
CA ASN A 76 -1.58 -11.46 -8.92
C ASN A 76 -1.67 -11.71 -7.39
N PRO A 77 -2.46 -10.90 -6.65
CA PRO A 77 -2.45 -10.95 -5.19
C PRO A 77 -3.34 -12.08 -4.66
N PHE A 78 -2.85 -12.80 -3.66
CA PHE A 78 -3.55 -13.87 -2.97
C PHE A 78 -3.49 -13.68 -1.46
N ILE A 79 -4.47 -14.26 -0.76
CA ILE A 79 -4.44 -14.38 0.70
C ILE A 79 -4.58 -15.86 1.05
N ALA A 80 -3.68 -16.34 1.90
CA ALA A 80 -3.70 -17.69 2.46
C ALA A 80 -4.17 -17.61 3.92
N PHE A 81 -5.34 -18.17 4.22
CA PHE A 81 -5.87 -18.31 5.57
C PHE A 81 -5.70 -19.75 6.05
N ILE A 82 -4.69 -19.99 6.90
CA ILE A 82 -4.41 -21.29 7.50
C ILE A 82 -5.29 -21.45 8.73
N CYS A 83 -6.24 -22.38 8.67
CA CYS A 83 -7.26 -22.58 9.70
C CYS A 83 -6.93 -23.81 10.56
N GLY A 84 -6.02 -23.64 11.53
CA GLY A 84 -5.59 -24.68 12.47
C GLY A 84 -4.61 -25.70 11.91
N SER A 85 -4.68 -26.03 10.62
CA SER A 85 -3.73 -26.93 9.94
C SER A 85 -3.58 -26.60 8.45
N LEU A 86 -2.51 -27.09 7.83
CA LEU A 86 -2.27 -26.89 6.39
C LEU A 86 -3.33 -27.52 5.50
N ASP A 87 -3.97 -28.61 5.92
CA ASP A 87 -5.05 -29.25 5.16
C ASP A 87 -6.35 -28.44 5.20
N ARG A 88 -6.40 -27.40 6.03
CA ARG A 88 -7.53 -26.47 6.15
C ARG A 88 -7.08 -25.06 5.81
N THR A 89 -6.45 -24.90 4.64
CA THR A 89 -5.98 -23.60 4.16
C THR A 89 -6.88 -23.08 3.06
N ILE A 90 -7.38 -21.86 3.16
CA ILE A 90 -8.03 -21.17 2.03
C ILE A 90 -6.97 -20.35 1.32
N ILE A 91 -6.74 -20.62 0.03
CA ILE A 91 -5.85 -19.87 -0.86
C ILE A 91 -6.71 -19.18 -1.91
N ILE A 92 -7.07 -17.91 -1.66
CA ILE A 92 -8.05 -17.17 -2.46
C ILE A 92 -7.40 -15.96 -3.14
N PRO A 93 -7.74 -15.65 -4.41
CA PRO A 93 -7.36 -14.39 -5.02
C PRO A 93 -7.87 -13.22 -4.18
N ALA A 94 -6.97 -12.30 -3.80
CA ALA A 94 -7.26 -11.24 -2.85
C ALA A 94 -8.40 -10.33 -3.33
N LEU A 95 -8.45 -10.05 -4.63
CA LEU A 95 -9.51 -9.25 -5.26
C LEU A 95 -10.92 -9.82 -5.06
N ILE A 96 -11.07 -11.14 -4.91
CA ILE A 96 -12.36 -11.77 -4.64
C ILE A 96 -12.82 -11.46 -3.21
N LEU A 97 -11.90 -11.50 -2.24
CA LEU A 97 -12.19 -11.06 -0.88
C LEU A 97 -12.51 -9.56 -0.85
N PHE A 98 -11.72 -8.74 -1.56
CA PHE A 98 -11.81 -7.28 -1.49
C PHE A 98 -13.15 -6.74 -1.99
N LYS A 99 -13.74 -7.36 -3.02
CA LYS A 99 -15.12 -7.06 -3.47
C LYS A 99 -16.18 -7.27 -2.39
N ASN A 100 -15.89 -8.04 -1.35
CA ASN A 100 -16.81 -8.36 -0.28
C ASN A 100 -16.45 -7.65 1.05
N LEU A 101 -15.39 -6.84 1.12
CA LEU A 101 -14.97 -6.19 2.37
C LEU A 101 -16.05 -5.27 2.99
N GLN A 102 -16.87 -4.62 2.15
CA GLN A 102 -18.00 -3.81 2.64
C GLN A 102 -19.05 -4.63 3.41
N GLN A 103 -19.13 -5.94 3.17
CA GLN A 103 -20.00 -6.86 3.89
C GLN A 103 -19.33 -7.48 5.12
N ILE A 104 -18.10 -7.08 5.45
CA ILE A 104 -17.35 -7.58 6.60
C ILE A 104 -17.27 -6.49 7.66
N SER A 105 -17.62 -6.83 8.89
CA SER A 105 -17.48 -5.90 10.02
C SER A 105 -16.02 -5.50 10.20
N HIS A 106 -15.75 -4.23 10.47
CA HIS A 106 -14.44 -3.72 10.86
C HIS A 106 -14.53 -2.98 12.20
N ASP A 107 -13.40 -2.80 12.87
CA ASP A 107 -13.31 -1.97 14.07
C ASP A 107 -12.97 -0.52 13.74
N ARG A 108 -12.93 0.35 14.78
CA ARG A 108 -12.61 1.78 14.62
C ARG A 108 -11.15 2.03 14.20
N ASN A 109 -10.29 1.03 14.33
CA ASN A 109 -8.90 1.09 13.89
C ASN A 109 -8.75 0.65 12.42
N GLY A 110 -9.87 0.36 11.75
CA GLY A 110 -9.93 -0.08 10.37
C GLY A 110 -9.45 -1.53 10.17
N GLU A 111 -9.54 -2.37 11.20
CA GLU A 111 -9.27 -3.80 11.06
C GLU A 111 -10.54 -4.56 10.66
N TYR A 112 -10.55 -5.15 9.46
CA TYR A 112 -11.58 -6.07 9.02
C TYR A 112 -11.52 -7.38 9.81
N LYS A 113 -12.69 -7.82 10.29
CA LYS A 113 -12.86 -9.02 11.11
C LYS A 113 -13.26 -10.21 10.24
N ILE A 114 -12.28 -10.83 9.58
CA ILE A 114 -12.51 -11.99 8.72
C ILE A 114 -12.82 -13.20 9.59
N ASN A 115 -14.07 -13.65 9.55
CA ASN A 115 -14.50 -14.87 10.24
C ASN A 115 -14.67 -15.99 9.22
N ILE A 116 -13.99 -17.11 9.43
CA ILE A 116 -14.12 -18.31 8.62
C ILE A 116 -14.83 -19.39 9.45
N ASP A 117 -15.88 -19.97 8.90
CA ASP A 117 -16.63 -21.02 9.58
C ASP A 117 -15.96 -22.41 9.46
N LYS A 118 -16.58 -23.41 10.10
CA LYS A 118 -16.06 -24.79 10.11
C LYS A 118 -16.00 -25.43 8.72
N ASP A 119 -16.83 -24.96 7.80
CA ASP A 119 -16.92 -25.46 6.42
C ASP A 119 -15.98 -24.66 5.50
N LEU A 120 -15.10 -23.84 6.11
CA LEU A 120 -14.12 -22.98 5.47
C LEU A 120 -14.72 -21.92 4.55
N ASN A 121 -15.90 -21.40 4.90
CA ASN A 121 -16.49 -20.26 4.19
C ASN A 121 -16.29 -18.96 4.96
N ILE A 122 -16.11 -17.85 4.23
CA ILE A 122 -15.97 -16.53 4.83
C ILE A 122 -17.36 -15.98 5.17
N VAL A 123 -17.57 -15.65 6.43
CA VAL A 123 -18.83 -15.11 6.95
C VAL A 123 -18.99 -13.65 6.55
N LEU A 124 -20.13 -13.32 5.96
CA LEU A 124 -20.50 -11.97 5.54
C LEU A 124 -21.66 -11.44 6.40
N SER A 125 -21.95 -10.15 6.27
CA SER A 125 -23.07 -9.51 6.94
C SER A 125 -24.42 -10.11 6.50
N GLY A 126 -25.34 -10.24 7.46
CA GLY A 126 -26.65 -10.84 7.24
C GLY A 126 -26.75 -12.30 7.69
N ARG A 127 -27.99 -12.75 7.93
CA ARG A 127 -28.23 -14.12 8.39
C ARG A 127 -27.89 -15.09 7.27
N ASN A 128 -27.03 -16.04 7.60
CA ASN A 128 -26.64 -17.11 6.68
C ASN A 128 -25.90 -16.68 5.40
N ASN A 129 -25.34 -15.47 5.35
CA ASN A 129 -24.58 -14.99 4.21
C ASN A 129 -23.10 -15.40 4.31
N ARG A 130 -22.58 -16.07 3.27
CA ARG A 130 -21.19 -16.51 3.20
C ARG A 130 -20.66 -16.40 1.78
N LEU A 131 -19.38 -16.08 1.67
CA LEU A 131 -18.60 -16.30 0.47
C LEU A 131 -18.16 -17.77 0.46
N ASP A 132 -18.64 -18.52 -0.53
CA ASP A 132 -18.22 -19.91 -0.76
C ASP A 132 -16.74 -19.96 -1.16
N CYS A 133 -15.95 -20.69 -0.37
CA CYS A 133 -14.52 -20.86 -0.62
C CYS A 133 -14.14 -22.29 -0.99
N GLY A 134 -15.08 -23.19 -1.27
CA GLY A 134 -14.81 -24.61 -1.54
C GLY A 134 -13.72 -24.86 -2.59
N ARG A 135 -13.73 -24.10 -3.69
CA ARG A 135 -12.72 -24.19 -4.77
C ARG A 135 -11.35 -23.57 -4.42
N TYR A 136 -11.26 -22.84 -3.31
CA TYR A 136 -10.03 -22.18 -2.85
C TYR A 136 -9.36 -22.94 -1.71
N ILE A 137 -9.99 -24.00 -1.19
CA ILE A 137 -9.40 -24.85 -0.15
C ILE A 137 -8.20 -25.59 -0.75
N ASN A 138 -7.03 -25.37 -0.18
CA ASN A 138 -5.73 -25.91 -0.60
C ASN A 138 -5.46 -25.75 -2.09
N ALA A 139 -5.91 -24.63 -2.68
CA ALA A 139 -5.78 -24.35 -4.10
C ALA A 139 -4.35 -23.90 -4.49
N TRP A 140 -3.34 -24.70 -4.13
CA TRP A 140 -1.92 -24.42 -4.35
C TRP A 140 -1.60 -24.16 -5.82
N GLU A 141 -2.23 -24.91 -6.74
CA GLU A 141 -2.06 -24.74 -8.18
C GLU A 141 -2.43 -23.33 -8.67
N SER A 142 -3.35 -22.64 -7.98
CA SER A 142 -3.74 -21.27 -8.32
C SER A 142 -2.60 -20.27 -8.17
N LEU A 143 -1.60 -20.56 -7.31
CA LEU A 143 -0.42 -19.72 -7.12
C LEU A 143 0.59 -19.84 -8.26
N LEU A 144 0.55 -20.96 -9.01
CA LEU A 144 1.46 -21.23 -10.13
C LEU A 144 1.06 -20.47 -11.39
N THR A 145 -0.21 -20.08 -11.50
CA THR A 145 -0.75 -19.38 -12.66
C THR A 145 -0.93 -17.89 -12.38
N SER A 146 -0.63 -17.04 -13.37
CA SER A 146 -1.09 -15.66 -13.33
C SER A 146 -2.60 -15.62 -13.57
N THR A 147 -3.37 -15.15 -12.59
CA THR A 147 -4.83 -14.97 -12.77
C THR A 147 -5.17 -13.80 -13.71
N ASN A 148 -4.19 -12.93 -13.99
CA ASN A 148 -4.33 -11.77 -14.86
C ASN A 148 -3.64 -12.02 -16.22
N LEU A 149 -4.44 -12.28 -17.26
CA LEU A 149 -3.97 -12.47 -18.65
C LEU A 149 -3.77 -11.15 -19.43
N LYS A 150 -3.95 -9.95 -18.82
CA LYS A 150 -4.06 -8.68 -19.58
C LYS A 150 -3.36 -7.44 -19.01
N ASP A 151 -2.82 -7.46 -17.79
CA ASP A 151 -2.06 -6.32 -17.26
C ASP A 151 -0.55 -6.64 -17.28
N GLU A 152 0.28 -5.66 -17.65
CA GLU A 152 1.74 -5.76 -17.58
C GLU A 152 2.16 -6.17 -16.16
N LYS A 153 3.11 -7.12 -16.05
CA LYS A 153 3.71 -7.48 -14.78
C LYS A 153 4.44 -6.25 -14.19
N ASN A 154 3.83 -5.55 -13.25
CA ASN A 154 4.45 -4.53 -12.43
C ASN A 154 5.31 -5.19 -11.33
N THR A 155 6.50 -4.61 -11.12
CA THR A 155 7.31 -4.97 -9.96
C THR A 155 6.67 -4.43 -8.69
N ILE A 156 7.00 -5.04 -7.55
CA ILE A 156 6.53 -4.56 -6.23
C ILE A 156 6.95 -3.11 -5.98
N GLU A 157 8.13 -2.72 -6.44
CA GLU A 157 8.61 -1.34 -6.35
C GLU A 157 7.72 -0.38 -7.11
N VAL A 158 7.36 -0.73 -8.36
CA VAL A 158 6.42 0.08 -9.17
C VAL A 158 5.08 0.17 -8.47
N SER A 159 4.54 -0.94 -7.96
CA SER A 159 3.29 -0.93 -7.19
C SER A 159 3.38 -0.03 -5.96
N LEU A 160 4.47 -0.12 -5.17
CA LEU A 160 4.65 0.68 -3.96
C LEU A 160 4.78 2.18 -4.27
N HIS A 161 5.50 2.52 -5.34
CA HIS A 161 5.63 3.91 -5.79
C HIS A 161 4.27 4.47 -6.18
N SER A 162 3.49 3.74 -6.99
CA SER A 162 2.14 4.13 -7.39
C SER A 162 1.16 4.22 -6.21
N ILE A 163 1.27 3.34 -5.20
CA ILE A 163 0.48 3.44 -3.96
C ILE A 163 0.76 4.76 -3.24
N LEU A 164 2.04 5.12 -3.07
CA LEU A 164 2.43 6.34 -2.36
C LEU A 164 2.02 7.60 -3.14
N GLN A 165 2.16 7.59 -4.46
CA GLN A 165 1.67 8.68 -5.32
C GLN A 165 0.15 8.84 -5.21
N GLY A 166 -0.61 7.74 -5.35
CA GLY A 166 -2.07 7.75 -5.25
C GLY A 166 -2.56 8.30 -3.92
N ARG A 167 -1.97 7.85 -2.80
CA ARG A 167 -2.27 8.38 -1.46
C ARG A 167 -2.02 9.88 -1.36
N LEU A 168 -0.88 10.36 -1.87
CA LEU A 168 -0.55 11.79 -1.83
C LEU A 168 -1.49 12.63 -2.71
N LEU A 169 -1.88 12.13 -3.88
CA LEU A 169 -2.85 12.80 -4.75
C LEU A 169 -4.21 12.93 -4.05
N GLU A 170 -4.72 11.85 -3.48
CA GLU A 170 -6.01 11.88 -2.77
C GLU A 170 -5.95 12.73 -1.50
N ILE A 171 -4.89 12.65 -0.68
CA ILE A 171 -4.71 13.55 0.48
C ILE A 171 -4.76 15.01 0.03
N GLY A 172 -4.05 15.35 -1.06
CA GLY A 172 -4.04 16.71 -1.60
C GLY A 172 -5.45 17.16 -2.01
N ALA A 173 -6.18 16.32 -2.74
CA ALA A 173 -7.54 16.60 -3.17
C ALA A 173 -8.51 16.74 -1.99
N ILE A 174 -8.44 15.87 -0.97
CA ILE A 174 -9.24 15.95 0.25
C ILE A 174 -9.02 17.29 0.98
N ARG A 175 -7.79 17.79 0.94
CA ARG A 175 -7.42 19.09 1.53
C ARG A 175 -7.73 20.29 0.64
N GLY A 176 -8.36 20.07 -0.52
CA GLY A 176 -8.75 21.13 -1.45
C GLY A 176 -7.61 21.70 -2.28
N PHE A 177 -6.50 20.96 -2.43
CA PHE A 177 -5.43 21.32 -3.35
C PHE A 177 -5.70 20.78 -4.75
N GLN A 178 -5.12 21.47 -5.73
CA GLN A 178 -4.97 20.96 -7.08
C GLN A 178 -3.72 20.07 -7.12
N THR A 179 -3.80 18.88 -7.69
CA THR A 179 -2.74 17.87 -7.59
C THR A 179 -2.26 17.42 -8.97
N TYR A 180 -0.95 17.24 -9.10
CA TYR A 180 -0.29 16.79 -10.32
C TYR A 180 0.64 15.61 -10.02
N CYS A 181 0.72 14.65 -10.96
CA CYS A 181 1.66 13.54 -10.97
C CYS A 181 2.04 13.20 -12.43
N PRO A 182 3.32 12.95 -12.74
CA PRO A 182 3.76 12.58 -14.09
C PRO A 182 3.37 11.16 -14.52
N ASP A 183 3.17 10.24 -13.58
CA ASP A 183 2.95 8.81 -13.82
C ASP A 183 1.51 8.46 -14.23
N LYS A 184 1.02 9.17 -15.26
CA LYS A 184 -0.39 9.18 -15.70
C LYS A 184 -1.02 7.80 -15.89
N THR A 185 -0.28 6.82 -16.39
CA THR A 185 -0.81 5.49 -16.77
C THR A 185 -0.75 4.47 -15.63
N LYS A 186 0.02 4.74 -14.58
CA LYS A 186 0.10 3.89 -13.40
C LYS A 186 -1.23 3.86 -12.67
N LYS A 187 -1.49 2.79 -11.92
CA LYS A 187 -2.78 2.58 -11.25
C LYS A 187 -2.60 2.60 -9.73
N PHE A 188 -3.56 3.22 -9.05
CA PHE A 188 -3.79 3.13 -7.62
C PHE A 188 -5.24 2.72 -7.40
N ASN A 189 -5.47 1.67 -6.62
CA ASN A 189 -6.79 1.08 -6.38
C ASN A 189 -7.58 0.78 -7.66
N GLY A 190 -6.85 0.39 -8.73
CA GLY A 190 -7.42 0.07 -10.05
C GLY A 190 -7.75 1.29 -10.92
N ILE A 191 -7.59 2.51 -10.41
CA ILE A 191 -7.83 3.78 -11.12
C ILE A 191 -6.49 4.34 -11.60
N ARG A 192 -6.43 4.93 -12.81
CA ARG A 192 -5.18 5.54 -13.29
C ARG A 192 -4.85 6.79 -12.47
N LEU A 193 -3.57 7.05 -12.21
CA LEU A 193 -3.16 8.25 -11.48
C LEU A 193 -3.60 9.55 -12.18
N SER A 194 -3.69 9.53 -13.52
CA SER A 194 -4.26 10.66 -14.29
C SER A 194 -5.74 10.93 -14.02
N ASP A 195 -6.51 9.91 -13.65
CA ASP A 195 -7.93 10.04 -13.29
C ASP A 195 -8.10 10.47 -11.83
N ILE A 196 -7.04 10.41 -11.01
CA ILE A 196 -7.01 10.82 -9.60
C ILE A 196 -6.45 12.24 -9.46
N SER A 197 -5.40 12.56 -10.22
CA SER A 197 -4.81 13.90 -10.26
C SER A 197 -5.83 14.91 -10.76
N THR A 198 -5.92 16.08 -10.12
CA THR A 198 -6.86 17.12 -10.57
C THR A 198 -6.31 17.96 -11.73
N LEU A 199 -5.00 17.95 -11.95
CA LEU A 199 -4.33 18.66 -13.04
C LEU A 199 -3.78 17.67 -14.07
N GLU A 200 -4.22 17.79 -15.32
CA GLU A 200 -3.74 16.96 -16.43
C GLU A 200 -2.29 17.29 -16.83
N THR A 201 -1.90 18.55 -16.68
CA THR A 201 -0.57 19.06 -17.04
C THR A 201 0.06 19.79 -15.86
N CYS A 202 1.38 19.68 -15.72
CA CYS A 202 2.10 20.47 -14.74
C CYS A 202 1.96 21.96 -15.08
N PRO A 203 1.59 22.83 -14.12
CA PRO A 203 1.65 24.27 -14.32
C PRO A 203 3.09 24.74 -14.54
N ASP A 204 3.28 25.70 -15.45
CA ASP A 204 4.55 26.40 -15.60
C ASP A 204 4.72 27.46 -14.50
N LEU A 205 5.93 27.60 -13.97
CA LEU A 205 6.24 28.39 -12.79
C LEU A 205 7.41 29.33 -13.07
N GLN A 206 7.22 30.62 -12.81
CA GLN A 206 8.17 31.69 -13.18
C GLN A 206 9.63 31.46 -12.73
N PHE A 207 9.82 30.94 -11.52
CA PHE A 207 11.11 30.69 -10.88
C PHE A 207 11.44 29.21 -10.77
N SER A 208 10.95 28.37 -11.68
CA SER A 208 11.28 26.95 -11.72
C SER A 208 11.60 26.51 -13.15
N ASP A 209 12.50 25.56 -13.30
CA ASP A 209 12.73 24.90 -14.58
C ASP A 209 11.61 23.88 -14.82
N TYR A 210 10.76 24.15 -15.82
CA TYR A 210 9.66 23.27 -16.19
C TYR A 210 10.11 21.84 -16.56
N ASP A 211 11.30 21.69 -17.16
CA ASP A 211 11.87 20.39 -17.53
C ASP A 211 12.28 19.55 -16.32
N VAL A 212 12.47 20.16 -15.15
CA VAL A 212 12.72 19.47 -13.88
C VAL A 212 11.43 19.31 -13.09
N LEU A 213 10.66 20.41 -12.97
CA LEU A 213 9.43 20.50 -12.20
C LEU A 213 8.43 19.40 -12.58
N ARG A 214 8.21 19.17 -13.87
CA ARG A 214 7.20 18.22 -14.34
C ARG A 214 7.48 16.76 -13.99
N TYR A 215 8.69 16.44 -13.54
CA TYR A 215 9.11 15.09 -13.13
C TYR A 215 9.15 14.90 -11.61
N ILE A 216 8.74 15.89 -10.83
CA ILE A 216 8.50 15.67 -9.39
C ILE A 216 7.31 14.74 -9.23
N ASP A 217 7.46 13.70 -8.40
CA ASP A 217 6.49 12.61 -8.28
C ASP A 217 5.07 13.08 -7.97
N VAL A 218 4.92 14.02 -7.03
CA VAL A 218 3.63 14.67 -6.73
C VAL A 218 3.85 16.13 -6.37
N ILE A 219 3.01 17.02 -6.91
CA ILE A 219 2.96 18.43 -6.52
C ILE A 219 1.53 18.81 -6.18
N TRP A 220 1.38 19.56 -5.09
CA TRP A 220 0.13 20.22 -4.70
C TRP A 220 0.22 21.71 -4.98
N PHE A 221 -0.83 22.24 -5.59
CA PHE A 221 -1.01 23.63 -5.93
C PHE A 221 -2.26 24.19 -5.27
N ARG A 222 -2.21 25.48 -4.97
CA ARG A 222 -3.40 26.29 -4.69
C ARG A 222 -3.76 27.07 -5.94
N GLU A 223 -5.02 27.00 -6.32
CA GLU A 223 -5.56 27.84 -7.37
C GLU A 223 -5.78 29.26 -6.83
N LYS A 224 -5.25 30.27 -7.52
CA LYS A 224 -5.44 31.68 -7.20
C LYS A 224 -5.71 32.48 -8.47
N GLY A 225 -6.99 32.68 -8.77
CA GLY A 225 -7.42 33.31 -10.02
C GLY A 225 -7.06 32.40 -11.20
N ARG A 226 -6.21 32.88 -12.11
CA ARG A 226 -5.74 32.09 -13.28
C ARG A 226 -4.39 31.40 -13.05
N ASN A 227 -3.82 31.53 -11.86
CA ASN A 227 -2.47 31.05 -11.56
C ASN A 227 -2.54 29.88 -10.56
N PHE A 228 -1.55 29.00 -10.64
CA PHE A 228 -1.31 27.94 -9.68
C PHE A 228 -0.09 28.29 -8.83
N ILE A 229 -0.25 28.25 -7.51
CA ILE A 229 0.83 28.51 -6.55
C ILE A 229 1.22 27.16 -5.94
N PRO A 230 2.49 26.72 -6.05
CA PRO A 230 2.91 25.48 -5.42
C PRO A 230 2.83 25.62 -3.88
N GLU A 231 2.35 24.57 -3.21
CA GLU A 231 2.18 24.52 -1.76
C GLU A 231 3.04 23.41 -1.14
N SER A 232 3.12 22.25 -1.79
CA SER A 232 3.90 21.12 -1.33
C SER A 232 4.35 20.27 -2.51
N ALA A 233 5.55 19.72 -2.42
CA ALA A 233 6.15 18.86 -3.44
C ALA A 233 6.78 17.64 -2.77
N PHE A 234 6.61 16.47 -3.39
CA PHE A 234 6.94 15.18 -2.81
C PHE A 234 7.76 14.37 -3.80
N GLU A 235 8.82 13.75 -3.29
CA GLU A 235 9.66 12.78 -4.00
C GLU A 235 9.67 11.46 -3.23
N ILE A 236 9.42 10.36 -3.92
CA ILE A 236 9.32 9.02 -3.34
C ILE A 236 10.57 8.22 -3.68
N GLU A 237 11.43 8.03 -2.68
CA GLU A 237 12.70 7.32 -2.84
C GLU A 237 12.59 5.93 -2.22
N LEU A 238 12.33 4.93 -3.08
CA LEU A 238 12.23 3.52 -2.69
C LEU A 238 13.62 2.89 -2.50
N ASN A 239 14.45 2.89 -3.54
CA ASN A 239 15.76 2.25 -3.57
C ASN A 239 16.87 3.11 -4.21
N THR A 240 16.49 4.10 -5.02
CA THR A 240 17.40 5.03 -5.72
C THR A 240 17.94 6.12 -4.79
N GLY A 241 19.07 6.71 -5.17
CA GLY A 241 19.78 7.67 -4.32
C GLY A 241 18.97 8.94 -4.08
N THR A 242 18.70 9.23 -2.80
CA THR A 242 18.01 10.42 -2.30
C THR A 242 18.52 11.76 -2.88
N TRP A 243 19.73 11.76 -3.44
CA TRP A 243 20.30 12.87 -4.20
C TRP A 243 19.43 13.32 -5.38
N SER A 244 18.81 12.39 -6.11
CA SER A 244 18.06 12.73 -7.33
C SER A 244 16.75 13.44 -7.01
N GLY A 245 15.98 12.95 -6.04
CA GLY A 245 14.76 13.62 -5.57
C GLY A 245 15.04 14.97 -4.91
N VAL A 246 16.07 15.07 -4.05
CA VAL A 246 16.46 16.37 -3.46
C VAL A 246 16.82 17.39 -4.55
N GLY A 247 17.57 16.97 -5.58
CA GLY A 247 17.90 17.82 -6.72
C GLY A 247 16.68 18.30 -7.50
N ARG A 248 15.70 17.42 -7.77
CA ARG A 248 14.46 17.81 -8.46
C ARG A 248 13.65 18.81 -7.64
N LEU A 249 13.49 18.57 -6.34
CA LEU A 249 12.79 19.50 -5.43
C LEU A 249 13.50 20.85 -5.25
N ALA A 250 14.82 20.92 -5.45
CA ALA A 250 15.56 22.17 -5.40
C ALA A 250 15.11 23.18 -6.47
N SER A 251 14.46 22.72 -7.56
CA SER A 251 13.80 23.60 -8.54
C SER A 251 12.69 24.48 -7.94
N LEU A 252 12.23 24.18 -6.72
CA LEU A 252 11.22 24.93 -6.00
C LEU A 252 11.79 25.70 -4.79
N ILE A 253 13.11 25.77 -4.62
CA ILE A 253 13.74 26.32 -3.41
C ILE A 253 13.43 27.82 -3.19
N ASP A 254 13.33 28.57 -4.29
CA ASP A 254 13.02 30.01 -4.31
C ASP A 254 11.57 30.31 -3.91
N TYR A 255 10.68 29.31 -3.97
CA TYR A 255 9.33 29.44 -3.43
C TYR A 255 9.33 29.17 -1.93
N SER A 256 9.51 30.22 -1.14
CA SER A 256 9.66 30.15 0.33
C SER A 256 8.48 29.48 1.06
N ASN A 257 7.29 29.51 0.48
CA ASN A 257 6.08 28.90 1.04
C ASN A 257 5.96 27.40 0.74
N VAL A 258 6.72 26.86 -0.20
CA VAL A 258 6.63 25.45 -0.61
C VAL A 258 7.33 24.56 0.41
N LYS A 259 6.62 23.52 0.82
CA LYS A 259 7.15 22.45 1.68
C LYS A 259 7.69 21.32 0.81
N LEU A 260 8.95 20.94 1.04
CA LEU A 260 9.65 19.93 0.26
C LEU A 260 9.76 18.63 1.07
N TYR A 261 9.24 17.53 0.53
CA TYR A 261 9.14 16.26 1.23
C TYR A 261 9.87 15.14 0.49
N ILE A 262 10.74 14.44 1.21
CA ILE A 262 11.34 13.18 0.77
C ILE A 262 10.62 12.04 1.48
N ILE A 263 9.81 11.31 0.73
CA ILE A 263 9.11 10.12 1.20
C ILE A 263 10.10 8.96 1.08
N SER A 264 10.63 8.49 2.22
CA SER A 264 11.60 7.38 2.25
C SER A 264 11.73 6.80 3.65
N ASN A 265 11.95 5.48 3.73
CA ASN A 265 12.28 4.79 4.97
C ASN A 265 13.78 4.87 5.32
N ASP A 266 14.66 5.20 4.36
CA ASP A 266 16.11 5.32 4.61
C ASP A 266 16.49 6.73 5.10
N SER A 267 16.13 7.00 6.36
CA SER A 267 16.46 8.29 6.99
C SER A 267 17.97 8.54 7.10
N ARG A 268 18.81 7.50 7.02
CA ARG A 268 20.27 7.63 7.08
C ARG A 268 20.80 8.23 5.78
N LYS A 269 20.40 7.68 4.63
CA LYS A 269 20.73 8.25 3.32
C LYS A 269 20.21 9.67 3.19
N TYR A 270 18.97 9.94 3.60
CA TYR A 270 18.43 11.31 3.62
C TYR A 270 19.32 12.27 4.41
N ARG A 271 19.69 11.92 5.66
CA ARG A 271 20.58 12.77 6.47
C ARG A 271 21.95 12.97 5.82
N GLN A 272 22.49 11.95 5.18
CA GLN A 272 23.77 12.06 4.45
C GLN A 272 23.68 13.11 3.33
N VAL A 273 22.61 13.11 2.54
CA VAL A 273 22.38 14.12 1.49
C VAL A 273 22.22 15.51 2.09
N MET A 274 21.35 15.66 3.10
CA MET A 274 21.10 16.98 3.69
C MET A 274 22.30 17.55 4.43
N ASN A 275 23.19 16.72 4.98
CA ASN A 275 24.44 17.17 5.58
C ASN A 275 25.43 17.72 4.54
N SER A 276 25.29 17.37 3.26
CA SER A 276 26.05 17.99 2.18
C SER A 276 25.49 19.36 1.76
N PHE A 277 24.28 19.72 2.21
CA PHE A 277 23.60 21.00 1.93
C PHE A 277 22.98 21.59 3.21
N PRO A 278 23.79 21.89 4.24
CA PRO A 278 23.30 22.27 5.57
C PRO A 278 22.42 23.53 5.57
N GLU A 279 22.67 24.48 4.66
CA GLU A 279 21.92 25.72 4.51
C GLU A 279 20.45 25.47 4.11
N TYR A 280 20.18 24.40 3.36
CA TYR A 280 18.83 24.05 2.90
C TYR A 280 18.16 22.98 3.76
N ASN A 281 18.84 22.42 4.76
CA ASN A 281 18.31 21.33 5.60
C ASN A 281 16.92 21.64 6.19
N HIS A 282 16.71 22.87 6.64
CA HIS A 282 15.44 23.32 7.21
C HIS A 282 14.26 23.35 6.23
N ARG A 283 14.52 23.32 4.90
CA ARG A 283 13.49 23.36 3.85
C ARG A 283 12.89 21.99 3.55
N TYR A 284 13.63 20.91 3.82
CA TYR A 284 13.24 19.54 3.48
C TYR A 284 12.75 18.77 4.71
N LYS A 285 11.84 17.83 4.50
CA LYS A 285 11.37 16.90 5.53
C LYS A 285 11.37 15.48 4.99
N ASN A 286 11.97 14.56 5.74
CA ASN A 286 11.85 13.13 5.46
C ASN A 286 10.64 12.54 6.17
N ILE A 287 9.82 11.80 5.42
CA ILE A 287 8.63 11.12 5.93
C ILE A 287 8.71 9.63 5.57
N PRO A 288 8.66 8.71 6.54
CA PRO A 288 8.55 7.28 6.29
C PRO A 288 7.23 6.92 5.59
N PHE A 289 7.25 5.84 4.80
CA PHE A 289 6.10 5.41 4.02
C PHE A 289 4.86 5.09 4.88
N ASP A 290 5.09 4.46 6.04
CA ASP A 290 4.02 4.07 6.97
C ASP A 290 3.21 5.28 7.45
N LEU A 291 3.87 6.44 7.66
CA LEU A 291 3.19 7.67 8.08
C LEU A 291 2.29 8.24 6.98
N ILE A 292 2.65 8.05 5.70
CA ILE A 292 1.76 8.42 4.58
C ILE A 292 0.52 7.52 4.55
N GLY A 293 0.70 6.22 4.78
CA GLY A 293 -0.43 5.29 4.93
C GLY A 293 -1.35 5.67 6.08
N GLU A 294 -0.81 5.93 7.27
CA GLU A 294 -1.60 6.34 8.44
C GLU A 294 -2.32 7.68 8.22
N LEU A 295 -1.65 8.66 7.60
CA LEU A 295 -2.25 9.95 7.27
C LEU A 295 -3.40 9.81 6.27
N TYR A 296 -3.18 9.14 5.14
CA TYR A 296 -4.18 8.95 4.09
C TYR A 296 -5.50 8.41 4.65
N SER A 297 -5.38 7.47 5.55
CA SER A 297 -6.52 6.75 6.11
C SER A 297 -7.26 7.54 7.15
N SER A 298 -6.52 8.33 7.92
CA SER A 298 -7.10 9.31 8.84
C SER A 298 -7.87 10.39 8.07
N GLU A 299 -7.35 10.82 6.90
CA GLU A 299 -8.03 11.78 6.01
C GLU A 299 -9.31 11.18 5.42
N LEU A 300 -9.29 9.92 4.97
CA LEU A 300 -10.49 9.23 4.49
C LEU A 300 -11.55 9.11 5.59
N GLN A 301 -11.16 8.65 6.78
CA GLN A 301 -12.09 8.55 7.92
C GLN A 301 -12.68 9.91 8.29
N LEU A 302 -11.85 10.96 8.32
CA LEU A 302 -12.33 12.31 8.60
C LEU A 302 -13.28 12.83 7.52
N LYS A 303 -13.01 12.54 6.25
CA LYS A 303 -13.89 12.88 5.12
C LYS A 303 -15.24 12.19 5.25
N GLU A 304 -15.27 10.90 5.56
CA GLU A 304 -16.51 10.15 5.81
C GLU A 304 -17.29 10.73 6.98
N LEU A 305 -16.61 10.98 8.11
CA LEU A 305 -17.25 11.58 9.28
C LEU A 305 -17.85 12.95 8.99
N ARG A 306 -17.17 13.80 8.20
CA ARG A 306 -17.69 15.10 7.76
C ARG A 306 -18.95 14.92 6.92
N HIS A 307 -18.92 14.03 5.94
CA HIS A 307 -20.08 13.72 5.10
C HIS A 307 -21.28 13.25 5.95
N ASP A 308 -21.06 12.33 6.90
CA ASP A 308 -22.13 11.77 7.74
C ASP A 308 -22.83 12.81 8.63
N ILE A 309 -22.13 13.88 9.00
CA ILE A 309 -22.69 14.99 9.79
C ILE A 309 -23.05 16.21 8.95
N GLY A 310 -22.89 16.15 7.62
CA GLY A 310 -23.20 17.24 6.69
C GLY A 310 -22.22 18.42 6.73
N LEU A 311 -20.94 18.17 7.02
CA LEU A 311 -19.83 19.13 6.93
C LEU A 311 -18.96 18.91 5.68
#